data_AF-A0A3M1SRD5-F1
#
_entry.id   AF-A0A3M1SRD5-F1
#
_cell.length_a   1.000
_cell.length_b   1.000
_cell.length_c   1.000
_cell.angle_alpha   90.00
_cell.angle_beta   90.00
_cell.angle_gamma   90.00
#
_symmetry.space_group_name_H-M   'P 1'
#
loop_
_entity.id
_entity.type
_entity.pdbx_description
1 polymer ?
#
loop_
_entity_poly.entity_id
_entity_poly.type
_entity_poly.pdbx_seq_one_letter_code
_entity_poly.pdbx_strand_id
1 'polypeptide(L)'
;MTYNIFDENYYLQTRPDVRAAVAAGAFKSGLHHFQEAGQRAGFTTVSPYWNEAVYLQANPDVAAAVAGGGFASGLDHYIRFGERENRPGAIVPPQTAGFDEDYYLAFYPNVAAAVAVRGFASGLAHYNRAGRLHRFEALFSGTQGDDLLTGVGELNDLIGVDVDVITQRSGNPYLVPTSFGTGEVDVLTGIPLGNDTFHLGAGRNPSNPNFSAFYVGGGSTDYAYIQNFTPGEDELLLGGTPEGYQVFRETLNFAGIPVNGVSIYTGNDLVAFVEGADSVRVSFEDPAQGLFFLS
;
A
#
# COMPACT_ATOMS: atom_id res chain seq x y z
N MET A 1 7.19 -21.63 -0.26
CA MET A 1 6.70 -21.09 -1.53
C MET A 1 5.77 -19.97 -1.16
N THR A 2 5.95 -18.82 -1.80
CA THR A 2 5.31 -17.56 -1.45
C THR A 2 4.76 -16.98 -2.75
N TYR A 3 3.50 -16.55 -2.74
CA TYR A 3 2.80 -16.00 -3.90
C TYR A 3 2.70 -14.48 -3.77
N ASN A 4 3.70 -13.83 -3.19
CA ASN A 4 3.67 -12.39 -2.91
C ASN A 4 3.65 -11.55 -4.18
N ILE A 5 4.25 -12.05 -5.26
CA ILE A 5 4.17 -11.44 -6.59
C ILE A 5 2.77 -11.51 -7.22
N PHE A 6 1.84 -12.31 -6.69
CA PHE A 6 0.53 -12.50 -7.29
C PHE A 6 -0.42 -11.35 -6.94
N ASP A 7 -1.08 -10.80 -7.95
CA ASP A 7 -2.10 -9.76 -7.84
C ASP A 7 -3.45 -10.31 -8.32
N GLU A 8 -4.41 -10.44 -7.39
CA GLU A 8 -5.72 -11.03 -7.67
C GLU A 8 -6.52 -10.22 -8.70
N ASN A 9 -6.53 -8.89 -8.57
CA ASN A 9 -7.30 -8.01 -9.44
C ASN A 9 -6.75 -8.04 -10.87
N TYR A 10 -5.45 -7.87 -11.01
CA TYR A 10 -4.77 -7.97 -12.29
C TYR A 10 -4.95 -9.35 -12.92
N TYR A 11 -4.81 -10.43 -12.14
CA TYR A 11 -4.99 -11.79 -12.65
C TYR A 11 -6.41 -12.03 -13.16
N LEU A 12 -7.44 -11.62 -12.42
CA LEU A 12 -8.83 -11.77 -12.85
C LEU A 12 -9.24 -10.79 -13.97
N GLN A 13 -8.59 -9.64 -14.10
CA GLN A 13 -8.72 -8.70 -15.23
C GLN A 13 -8.13 -9.25 -16.51
N THR A 14 -6.94 -9.83 -16.42
CA THR A 14 -6.28 -10.44 -17.57
C THR A 14 -6.85 -11.81 -17.93
N ARG A 15 -7.61 -12.45 -17.02
CA ARG A 15 -8.22 -13.78 -17.21
C ARG A 15 -9.73 -13.81 -16.91
N PRO A 16 -10.57 -13.36 -17.86
CA PRO A 16 -12.03 -13.41 -17.73
C PRO A 16 -12.58 -14.83 -17.53
N ASP A 17 -11.91 -15.85 -18.06
CA ASP A 17 -12.23 -17.27 -17.88
C ASP A 17 -12.10 -17.69 -16.41
N VAL A 18 -11.00 -17.31 -15.76
CA VAL A 18 -10.76 -17.58 -14.34
C VAL A 18 -11.76 -16.80 -13.48
N ARG A 19 -12.01 -15.53 -13.81
CA ARG A 19 -13.03 -14.73 -13.13
C ARG A 19 -14.40 -15.38 -13.17
N ALA A 20 -14.82 -15.88 -14.33
CA ALA A 20 -16.07 -16.60 -14.47
C ALA A 20 -16.09 -17.91 -13.64
N ALA A 21 -14.97 -18.65 -13.62
CA ALA A 21 -14.85 -19.87 -12.83
C ALA A 21 -14.89 -19.60 -11.31
N VAL A 22 -14.32 -18.49 -10.85
CA VAL A 22 -14.41 -18.03 -9.45
C VAL A 22 -15.85 -17.62 -9.12
N ALA A 23 -16.50 -16.82 -9.98
CA ALA A 23 -17.89 -16.43 -9.79
C ALA A 23 -18.87 -17.61 -9.78
N ALA A 24 -18.56 -18.68 -10.53
CA ALA A 24 -19.30 -19.94 -10.53
C ALA A 24 -18.98 -20.86 -9.34
N GLY A 25 -18.07 -20.46 -8.46
CA GLY A 25 -17.65 -21.23 -7.28
C GLY A 25 -16.74 -22.43 -7.57
N ALA A 26 -16.23 -22.58 -8.79
CA ALA A 26 -15.30 -23.65 -9.14
C ALA A 26 -13.92 -23.45 -8.50
N PHE A 27 -13.52 -22.20 -8.27
CA PHE A 27 -12.36 -21.83 -7.48
C PHE A 27 -12.73 -20.79 -6.43
N LYS A 28 -12.03 -20.81 -5.29
CA LYS A 28 -12.24 -19.85 -4.20
C LYS A 28 -11.75 -18.44 -4.53
N SER A 29 -10.75 -18.34 -5.40
CA SER A 29 -10.12 -17.08 -5.87
C SER A 29 -9.27 -17.35 -7.11
N GLY A 30 -8.83 -16.28 -7.78
CA GLY A 30 -7.82 -16.31 -8.83
C GLY A 30 -6.50 -16.91 -8.35
N LEU A 31 -6.07 -16.58 -7.12
CA LEU A 31 -4.90 -17.18 -6.49
C LEU A 31 -5.08 -18.70 -6.31
N HIS A 32 -6.25 -19.15 -5.84
CA HIS A 32 -6.53 -20.58 -5.72
C HIS A 32 -6.45 -21.30 -7.07
N HIS A 33 -7.00 -20.69 -8.12
CA HIS A 33 -6.84 -21.21 -9.49
C HIS A 33 -5.36 -21.25 -9.93
N PHE A 34 -4.59 -20.21 -9.64
CA PHE A 34 -3.18 -20.16 -10.00
C PHE A 34 -2.36 -21.24 -9.26
N GLN A 35 -2.63 -21.47 -7.98
CA GLN A 35 -1.97 -22.51 -7.18
C GLN A 35 -2.26 -23.92 -7.68
N GLU A 36 -3.53 -24.21 -7.99
CA GLU A 36 -3.97 -25.55 -8.39
C GLU A 36 -3.61 -25.88 -9.85
N ALA A 37 -3.67 -24.89 -10.74
CA ALA A 37 -3.50 -25.10 -12.18
C ALA A 37 -2.50 -24.14 -12.82
N GLY A 38 -2.63 -22.83 -12.56
CA GLY A 38 -1.93 -21.81 -13.33
C GLY A 38 -0.40 -21.89 -13.25
N GLN A 39 0.16 -22.15 -12.08
CA GLN A 39 1.61 -22.25 -11.89
C GLN A 39 2.19 -23.44 -12.66
N ARG A 40 1.54 -24.60 -12.61
CA ARG A 40 1.97 -25.80 -13.35
C ARG A 40 1.79 -25.64 -14.86
N ALA A 41 0.78 -24.89 -15.27
CA ALA A 41 0.54 -24.52 -16.65
C ALA A 41 1.53 -23.46 -17.18
N GLY A 42 2.46 -22.97 -16.34
CA GLY A 42 3.47 -22.00 -16.72
C GLY A 42 2.92 -20.59 -16.92
N PHE A 43 1.80 -20.25 -16.28
CA PHE A 43 1.26 -18.90 -16.36
C PHE A 43 2.19 -17.91 -15.66
N THR A 44 2.52 -16.81 -16.34
CA THR A 44 3.44 -15.78 -15.85
C THR A 44 2.78 -14.42 -15.66
N THR A 45 1.67 -14.15 -16.36
CA THR A 45 0.86 -12.93 -16.20
C THR A 45 0.03 -13.02 -14.93
N VAL A 46 0.68 -12.80 -13.78
CA VAL A 46 0.07 -12.89 -12.44
C VAL A 46 -0.04 -11.56 -11.73
N SER A 47 0.66 -10.54 -12.24
CA SER A 47 0.76 -9.22 -11.63
C SER A 47 1.37 -8.25 -12.64
N PRO A 48 1.04 -6.94 -12.57
CA PRO A 48 1.67 -5.92 -13.40
C PRO A 48 3.16 -5.77 -13.08
N TYR A 49 3.60 -6.25 -11.92
CA TYR A 49 4.98 -6.18 -11.45
C TYR A 49 5.82 -7.40 -11.91
N TRP A 50 5.22 -8.44 -12.48
CA TRP A 50 6.01 -9.55 -13.01
C TRP A 50 6.40 -9.35 -14.47
N ASN A 51 7.71 -9.33 -14.75
CA ASN A 51 8.25 -9.44 -16.09
C ASN A 51 9.20 -10.64 -16.21
N GLU A 52 8.67 -11.72 -16.76
CA GLU A 52 9.38 -12.98 -16.98
C GLU A 52 10.69 -12.80 -17.78
N ALA A 53 10.66 -11.99 -18.84
CA ALA A 53 11.81 -11.81 -19.71
C ALA A 53 12.96 -11.09 -18.98
N VAL A 54 12.63 -10.07 -18.19
CA VAL A 54 13.60 -9.34 -17.35
C VAL A 54 14.20 -10.27 -16.30
N TYR A 55 13.37 -11.07 -15.64
CA TYR A 55 13.83 -12.02 -14.62
C TYR A 55 14.79 -13.07 -15.20
N LEU A 56 14.46 -13.67 -16.35
CA LEU A 56 15.31 -14.66 -17.00
C LEU A 56 16.60 -14.05 -17.58
N GLN A 57 16.54 -12.81 -18.07
CA GLN A 57 17.73 -12.09 -18.53
C GLN A 57 18.70 -11.82 -17.37
N ALA A 58 18.18 -11.48 -16.19
CA ALA A 58 18.99 -11.25 -15.00
C ALA A 58 19.51 -12.54 -14.35
N ASN A 59 18.89 -13.70 -14.62
CA ASN A 59 19.23 -14.99 -14.02
C ASN A 59 19.46 -16.07 -15.10
N PRO A 60 20.63 -16.10 -15.76
CA PRO A 60 20.93 -17.04 -16.83
C PRO A 60 20.90 -18.52 -16.39
N ASP A 61 21.22 -18.82 -15.13
CA ASP A 61 21.12 -20.15 -14.55
C ASP A 61 19.67 -20.63 -14.48
N VAL A 62 18.76 -19.73 -14.11
CA VAL A 62 17.32 -19.99 -14.10
C VAL A 62 16.79 -20.15 -15.52
N ALA A 63 17.23 -19.31 -16.46
CA ALA A 63 16.86 -19.44 -17.88
C ALA A 63 17.25 -20.81 -18.45
N ALA A 64 18.45 -21.31 -18.13
CA ALA A 64 18.88 -22.65 -18.51
C ALA A 64 18.03 -23.75 -17.85
N ALA A 65 17.67 -23.59 -16.58
CA ALA A 65 16.82 -24.55 -15.87
C ALA A 65 15.39 -24.60 -16.42
N VAL A 66 14.81 -23.46 -16.80
CA VAL A 66 13.50 -23.37 -17.47
C VAL A 66 13.56 -24.02 -18.85
N ALA A 67 14.58 -23.71 -19.66
CA ALA A 67 14.77 -24.32 -20.98
C ALA A 67 14.99 -25.84 -20.90
N GLY A 68 15.62 -26.32 -19.83
CA GLY A 68 15.78 -27.75 -19.54
C GLY A 68 14.54 -28.44 -18.94
N GLY A 69 13.44 -27.72 -18.72
CA GLY A 69 12.20 -28.25 -18.14
C GLY A 69 12.25 -28.50 -16.63
N GLY A 70 13.26 -27.97 -15.92
CA GLY A 70 13.37 -28.06 -14.46
C GLY A 70 12.34 -27.19 -13.72
N PHE A 71 11.82 -26.16 -14.39
CA PHE A 71 10.76 -25.28 -13.91
C PHE A 71 9.75 -25.02 -15.02
N ALA A 72 8.48 -24.82 -14.66
CA ALA A 72 7.43 -24.50 -15.64
C ALA A 72 7.62 -23.10 -16.25
N SER A 73 8.21 -22.18 -15.49
CA SER A 73 8.60 -20.83 -15.88
C SER A 73 9.63 -20.28 -14.90
N GLY A 74 10.26 -19.15 -15.24
CA GLY A 74 11.03 -18.33 -14.32
C GLY A 74 10.20 -17.85 -13.13
N LEU A 75 8.91 -17.53 -13.33
CA LEU A 75 7.99 -17.28 -12.21
C LEU A 75 7.87 -18.48 -11.26
N ASP A 76 7.77 -19.70 -11.80
CA ASP A 76 7.74 -20.93 -11.00
C ASP A 76 9.03 -21.10 -10.19
N HIS A 77 10.20 -20.79 -10.78
CA HIS A 77 11.45 -20.71 -10.04
C HIS A 77 11.40 -19.64 -8.94
N TYR A 78 10.95 -18.43 -9.26
CA TYR A 78 10.91 -17.30 -8.33
C TYR A 78 10.07 -17.60 -7.09
N ILE A 79 8.85 -18.09 -7.28
CA ILE A 79 7.90 -18.47 -6.20
C ILE A 79 8.47 -19.58 -5.30
N ARG A 80 9.24 -20.51 -5.88
CA ARG A 80 9.82 -21.63 -5.12
C ARG A 80 11.11 -21.25 -4.41
N PHE A 81 11.98 -20.49 -5.06
CA PHE A 81 13.36 -20.26 -4.65
C PHE A 81 13.77 -18.80 -4.77
N GLY A 82 13.54 -18.18 -5.93
CA GLY A 82 14.11 -16.87 -6.27
C GLY A 82 13.80 -15.75 -5.28
N GLU A 83 12.61 -15.73 -4.67
CA GLU A 83 12.26 -14.76 -3.63
C GLU A 83 13.15 -14.90 -2.38
N ARG A 84 13.38 -16.14 -1.92
CA ARG A 84 14.23 -16.41 -0.75
C ARG A 84 15.72 -16.22 -1.02
N GLU A 85 16.10 -16.31 -2.28
CA GLU A 85 17.46 -16.12 -2.77
C GLU A 85 17.76 -14.64 -3.11
N ASN A 86 16.78 -13.74 -2.99
CA ASN A 86 16.89 -12.33 -3.40
C ASN A 86 17.39 -12.17 -4.84
N ARG A 87 16.84 -12.97 -5.78
CA ARG A 87 17.25 -12.91 -7.20
C ARG A 87 16.83 -11.59 -7.85
N PRO A 88 17.71 -10.91 -8.60
CA PRO A 88 17.38 -9.67 -9.30
C PRO A 88 16.39 -9.90 -10.46
N GLY A 89 15.74 -8.84 -10.93
CA GLY A 89 14.90 -8.86 -12.14
C GLY A 89 13.44 -9.30 -11.92
N ALA A 90 13.06 -9.66 -10.70
CA ALA A 90 11.68 -9.63 -10.28
C ALA A 90 11.39 -8.21 -9.81
N ILE A 91 10.47 -7.48 -10.45
CA ILE A 91 9.89 -6.32 -9.79
C ILE A 91 8.99 -6.94 -8.73
N VAL A 92 9.53 -7.09 -7.53
CA VAL A 92 8.68 -7.35 -6.36
C VAL A 92 7.62 -6.25 -6.42
N PRO A 93 6.33 -6.56 -6.30
CA PRO A 93 5.35 -5.51 -6.18
C PRO A 93 5.86 -4.52 -5.14
N PRO A 94 5.57 -3.21 -5.25
CA PRO A 94 5.73 -2.28 -4.14
C PRO A 94 4.91 -2.69 -2.89
N GLN A 95 4.37 -3.92 -2.81
CA GLN A 95 3.58 -4.48 -1.72
C GLN A 95 4.32 -4.53 -0.37
N THR A 96 5.54 -4.03 -0.29
CA THR A 96 6.20 -3.70 0.99
C THR A 96 7.00 -2.39 0.91
N ALA A 97 6.90 -1.63 -0.19
CA ALA A 97 7.45 -0.28 -0.25
C ALA A 97 6.71 0.54 0.80
N GLY A 98 7.48 1.09 1.73
CA GLY A 98 6.96 1.78 2.90
C GLY A 98 6.41 0.90 4.01
N PHE A 99 6.34 -0.45 3.90
CA PHE A 99 5.88 -1.27 5.03
C PHE A 99 6.78 -1.03 6.24
N ASP A 100 6.20 -0.49 7.30
CA ASP A 100 6.92 -0.11 8.49
C ASP A 100 6.97 -1.28 9.48
N GLU A 101 8.09 -2.02 9.43
CA GLU A 101 8.29 -3.17 10.32
C GLU A 101 8.43 -2.75 11.78
N ASP A 102 9.00 -1.58 12.06
CA ASP A 102 9.18 -1.09 13.43
C ASP A 102 7.82 -0.75 14.06
N TYR A 103 6.93 -0.10 13.29
CA TYR A 103 5.52 0.07 13.64
C TYR A 103 4.85 -1.27 13.90
N TYR A 104 4.94 -2.18 12.95
CA TYR A 104 4.24 -3.45 13.01
C TYR A 104 4.66 -4.30 14.22
N LEU A 105 5.97 -4.37 14.51
CA LEU A 105 6.48 -5.12 15.66
C LEU A 105 6.18 -4.42 16.99
N ALA A 106 6.13 -3.09 17.01
CA ALA A 106 5.70 -2.33 18.19
C ALA A 106 4.21 -2.53 18.50
N PHE A 107 3.37 -2.51 17.46
CA PHE A 107 1.93 -2.68 17.57
C PHE A 107 1.54 -4.12 17.91
N TYR A 108 2.31 -5.11 17.44
CA TYR A 108 2.10 -6.53 17.70
C TYR A 108 3.26 -7.18 18.49
N PRO A 109 3.33 -7.00 19.83
CA PRO A 109 4.40 -7.55 20.66
C PRO A 109 4.52 -9.09 20.61
N ASN A 110 3.41 -9.80 20.34
CA ASN A 110 3.43 -11.25 20.13
C ASN A 110 4.19 -11.63 18.85
N VAL A 111 4.08 -10.83 17.79
CA VAL A 111 4.85 -11.02 16.56
C VAL A 111 6.32 -10.68 16.79
N ALA A 112 6.62 -9.58 17.50
CA ALA A 112 7.99 -9.25 17.90
C ALA A 112 8.64 -10.39 18.69
N ALA A 113 7.92 -11.00 19.64
CA ALA A 113 8.39 -12.18 20.37
C ALA A 113 8.62 -13.39 19.43
N ALA A 114 7.75 -13.62 18.46
CA ALA A 114 7.88 -14.70 17.49
C ALA A 114 9.10 -14.51 16.55
N VAL A 115 9.39 -13.27 16.14
CA VAL A 115 10.60 -12.92 15.37
C VAL A 115 11.86 -13.10 16.23
N ALA A 116 11.83 -12.67 17.50
CA ALA A 116 12.97 -12.78 18.41
C ALA A 116 13.41 -14.25 18.65
N VAL A 117 12.46 -15.19 18.66
CA VAL A 117 12.74 -16.64 18.76
C VAL A 117 12.92 -17.32 17.40
N ARG A 118 13.04 -16.55 16.31
CA ARG A 118 13.20 -17.02 14.92
C ARG A 118 12.06 -17.89 14.40
N GLY A 119 10.84 -17.70 14.93
CA GLY A 119 9.62 -18.30 14.38
C GLY A 119 9.20 -17.68 13.04
N PHE A 120 9.58 -16.41 12.83
CA PHE A 120 9.50 -15.69 11.55
C PHE A 120 10.83 -15.01 11.26
N ALA A 121 11.12 -14.79 9.97
CA ALA A 121 12.35 -14.11 9.54
C ALA A 121 12.33 -12.60 9.84
N SER A 122 11.15 -11.99 9.84
CA SER A 122 10.88 -10.57 10.08
C SER A 122 9.38 -10.38 10.39
N GLY A 123 9.01 -9.20 10.88
CA GLY A 123 7.63 -8.74 11.00
C GLY A 123 6.92 -8.72 9.64
N LEU A 124 7.61 -8.27 8.60
CA LEU A 124 7.10 -8.33 7.23
C LEU A 124 6.81 -9.77 6.78
N ALA A 125 7.70 -10.72 7.11
CA ALA A 125 7.48 -12.13 6.80
C ALA A 125 6.26 -12.70 7.55
N HIS A 126 6.00 -12.22 8.77
CA HIS A 126 4.76 -12.54 9.49
C HIS A 126 3.55 -11.92 8.80
N TYR A 127 3.61 -10.64 8.45
CA TYR A 127 2.51 -9.92 7.81
C TYR A 127 2.07 -10.59 6.51
N ASN A 128 3.02 -10.89 5.63
CA ASN A 128 2.76 -11.56 4.34
C ASN A 128 2.16 -12.96 4.50
N ARG A 129 2.56 -13.68 5.56
CA ARG A 129 2.12 -15.06 5.81
C ARG A 129 0.76 -15.15 6.53
N ALA A 130 0.48 -14.20 7.41
CA ALA A 130 -0.67 -14.28 8.31
C ALA A 130 -1.37 -12.93 8.50
N GLY A 131 -0.61 -11.85 8.78
CA GLY A 131 -1.19 -10.56 9.16
C GLY A 131 -2.18 -10.00 8.14
N ARG A 132 -1.79 -9.95 6.86
CA ARG A 132 -2.65 -9.40 5.77
C ARG A 132 -3.94 -10.19 5.54
N LEU A 133 -4.02 -11.44 6.01
CA LEU A 133 -5.20 -12.31 5.88
C LEU A 133 -6.13 -12.26 7.11
N HIS A 134 -5.69 -11.59 8.17
CA HIS A 134 -6.37 -11.62 9.48
C HIS A 134 -6.65 -10.20 10.03
N ARG A 135 -6.79 -9.21 9.15
CA ARG A 135 -7.04 -7.80 9.50
C ARG A 135 -6.03 -7.26 10.51
N PHE A 136 -4.75 -7.58 10.31
CA PHE A 136 -3.72 -6.87 11.05
C PHE A 136 -3.50 -5.54 10.32
N GLU A 137 -3.51 -4.47 11.09
CA GLU A 137 -3.15 -3.13 10.67
C GLU A 137 -1.69 -3.10 10.23
N ALA A 138 -1.43 -2.41 9.13
CA ALA A 138 -0.08 -2.14 8.66
C ALA A 138 0.04 -0.68 8.28
N LEU A 139 1.16 -0.09 8.70
CA LEU A 139 1.57 1.22 8.26
C LEU A 139 2.46 1.09 7.02
N PHE A 140 2.17 1.92 6.03
CA PHE A 140 2.99 2.15 4.86
C PHE A 140 3.43 3.61 4.85
N SER A 141 4.70 3.86 5.16
CA SER A 141 5.30 5.19 5.24
C SER A 141 6.25 5.47 4.08
N GLY A 142 6.21 6.70 3.56
CA GLY A 142 7.13 7.15 2.52
C GLY A 142 8.40 7.78 3.10
N THR A 143 9.03 8.62 2.30
CA THR A 143 10.37 9.18 2.52
C THR A 143 10.34 10.70 2.36
N GLN A 144 11.51 11.33 2.11
CA GLN A 144 11.62 12.77 1.82
C GLN A 144 11.72 13.00 0.31
N GLY A 145 10.71 12.53 -0.42
CA GLY A 145 10.63 12.58 -1.88
C GLY A 145 9.37 11.89 -2.39
N ASP A 146 9.14 11.97 -3.70
CA ASP A 146 7.95 11.38 -4.33
C ASP A 146 7.92 9.85 -4.17
N ASP A 147 6.89 9.36 -3.47
CA ASP A 147 6.69 7.95 -3.15
C ASP A 147 5.46 7.36 -3.84
N LEU A 148 5.54 6.05 -4.12
CA LEU A 148 4.40 5.25 -4.60
C LEU A 148 4.11 4.15 -3.57
N LEU A 149 3.06 4.36 -2.80
CA LEU A 149 2.63 3.45 -1.75
C LEU A 149 1.34 2.73 -2.14
N THR A 150 1.27 1.44 -1.83
CA THR A 150 0.08 0.62 -2.07
C THR A 150 -0.19 -0.24 -0.85
N GLY A 151 -1.36 -0.08 -0.26
CA GLY A 151 -1.81 -0.87 0.88
C GLY A 151 -1.90 -2.36 0.52
N VAL A 152 -1.74 -3.25 1.49
CA VAL A 152 -1.72 -4.70 1.25
C VAL A 152 -2.38 -5.45 2.39
N GLY A 153 -3.63 -5.86 2.20
CA GLY A 153 -4.41 -6.50 3.27
C GLY A 153 -5.57 -5.59 3.65
N GLU A 154 -6.41 -6.02 4.60
CA GLU A 154 -7.71 -5.38 4.82
C GLU A 154 -7.70 -4.09 5.65
N LEU A 155 -6.60 -3.76 6.33
CA LEU A 155 -6.47 -2.58 7.19
C LEU A 155 -5.11 -1.92 6.95
N ASN A 156 -5.09 -0.77 6.30
CA ASN A 156 -3.85 -0.08 5.96
C ASN A 156 -3.88 1.38 6.42
N ASP A 157 -2.79 1.83 7.01
CA ASP A 157 -2.48 3.25 7.19
C ASP A 157 -1.44 3.63 6.14
N LEU A 158 -1.76 4.57 5.25
CA LEU A 158 -0.86 5.05 4.21
C LEU A 158 -0.46 6.50 4.51
N ILE A 159 0.85 6.76 4.60
CA ILE A 159 1.42 8.08 4.84
C ILE A 159 2.55 8.32 3.84
N GLY A 160 2.40 9.31 2.96
CA GLY A 160 3.40 9.58 1.90
C GLY A 160 4.71 10.19 2.42
N VAL A 161 4.67 10.83 3.59
CA VAL A 161 5.83 11.52 4.15
C VAL A 161 6.67 10.62 5.06
N ASP A 162 7.94 10.97 5.21
CA ASP A 162 8.86 10.37 6.19
C ASP A 162 8.37 10.54 7.65
N VAL A 163 8.41 9.45 8.42
CA VAL A 163 7.99 9.41 9.82
C VAL A 163 8.92 8.56 10.70
N ASP A 164 9.07 9.00 11.94
CA ASP A 164 9.64 8.20 13.02
C ASP A 164 8.52 7.48 13.80
N VAL A 165 8.74 6.19 14.09
CA VAL A 165 7.87 5.40 14.97
C VAL A 165 8.39 5.45 16.40
N ILE A 166 7.64 6.08 17.30
CA ILE A 166 8.02 6.16 18.71
C ILE A 166 7.19 5.18 19.56
N THR A 167 7.90 4.26 20.22
CA THR A 167 7.31 3.28 21.13
C THR A 167 7.29 3.79 22.57
N GLN A 168 6.12 3.75 23.23
CA GLN A 168 6.02 4.03 24.65
C GLN A 168 6.05 2.73 25.46
N ARG A 169 6.45 2.79 26.74
CA ARG A 169 6.42 1.61 27.64
C ARG A 169 5.02 1.00 27.83
N SER A 170 3.96 1.75 27.50
CA SER A 170 2.58 1.30 27.51
C SER A 170 1.74 2.14 26.54
N GLY A 171 1.18 1.53 25.50
CA GLY A 171 0.34 2.18 24.50
C GLY A 171 0.70 1.76 23.08
N ASN A 172 -0.17 2.07 22.12
CA ASN A 172 0.13 1.89 20.70
C ASN A 172 1.31 2.80 20.30
N PRO A 173 2.16 2.40 19.35
CA PRO A 173 3.14 3.30 18.76
C PRO A 173 2.43 4.55 18.22
N TYR A 174 3.13 5.68 18.24
CA TYR A 174 2.65 6.90 17.60
C TYR A 174 3.68 7.41 16.61
N LEU A 175 3.18 8.06 15.56
CA LEU A 175 3.97 8.56 14.45
C LEU A 175 4.42 10.00 14.75
N VAL A 176 5.68 10.28 14.48
CA VAL A 176 6.25 11.62 14.52
C VAL A 176 6.73 11.96 13.11
N PRO A 177 6.09 12.90 12.41
CA PRO A 177 6.56 13.31 11.09
C PRO A 177 7.96 13.91 11.17
N THR A 178 8.86 13.41 10.32
CA THR A 178 10.20 13.96 10.09
C THR A 178 10.22 14.78 8.79
N SER A 179 9.27 14.53 7.88
CA SER A 179 8.88 15.38 6.75
C SER A 179 7.41 15.80 6.85
N PHE A 180 7.02 16.81 6.08
CA PHE A 180 5.64 17.30 5.96
C PHE A 180 5.14 17.31 4.51
N GLY A 181 5.86 16.74 3.54
CA GLY A 181 5.36 16.64 2.16
C GLY A 181 5.59 17.87 1.29
N THR A 182 6.24 18.92 1.80
CA THR A 182 6.41 20.17 1.03
C THR A 182 7.34 19.93 -0.17
N GLY A 183 6.79 20.09 -1.37
CA GLY A 183 7.50 19.84 -2.63
C GLY A 183 7.50 18.36 -3.07
N GLU A 184 6.69 17.51 -2.44
CA GLU A 184 6.58 16.07 -2.71
C GLU A 184 5.21 15.75 -3.34
N VAL A 185 5.18 14.88 -4.35
CA VAL A 185 3.94 14.33 -4.94
C VAL A 185 3.92 12.83 -4.71
N ASP A 186 3.15 12.43 -3.71
CA ASP A 186 3.02 11.03 -3.31
C ASP A 186 1.78 10.39 -3.90
N VAL A 187 1.89 9.15 -4.34
CA VAL A 187 0.76 8.35 -4.82
C VAL A 187 0.43 7.30 -3.77
N LEU A 188 -0.74 7.43 -3.14
CA LEU A 188 -1.23 6.55 -2.09
C LEU A 188 -2.40 5.73 -2.60
N THR A 189 -2.21 4.42 -2.75
CA THR A 189 -3.21 3.53 -3.33
C THR A 189 -3.77 2.59 -2.27
N GLY A 190 -5.06 2.73 -1.98
CA GLY A 190 -5.80 1.78 -1.15
C GLY A 190 -6.07 0.46 -1.86
N ILE A 191 -6.68 -0.46 -1.14
CA ILE A 191 -7.18 -1.73 -1.68
C ILE A 191 -8.70 -1.71 -1.77
N PRO A 192 -9.29 -2.27 -2.85
CA PRO A 192 -10.73 -2.41 -2.91
C PRO A 192 -11.27 -3.28 -1.76
N LEU A 193 -12.30 -2.80 -1.06
CA LEU A 193 -12.97 -3.49 0.06
C LEU A 193 -12.11 -3.63 1.34
N GLY A 194 -11.04 -2.84 1.47
CA GLY A 194 -10.31 -2.62 2.71
C GLY A 194 -10.89 -1.46 3.52
N ASN A 195 -10.38 -1.27 4.74
CA ASN A 195 -10.50 0.01 5.43
C ASN A 195 -9.12 0.64 5.43
N ASP A 196 -8.93 1.59 4.52
CA ASP A 196 -7.68 2.31 4.37
C ASP A 196 -7.81 3.71 5.00
N THR A 197 -6.80 4.09 5.78
CA THR A 197 -6.65 5.45 6.28
C THR A 197 -5.49 6.11 5.52
N PHE A 198 -5.79 7.19 4.80
CA PHE A 198 -4.77 8.01 4.14
C PHE A 198 -4.42 9.20 5.03
N HIS A 199 -3.18 9.27 5.48
CA HIS A 199 -2.70 10.30 6.39
C HIS A 199 -2.25 11.53 5.60
N LEU A 200 -3.02 12.60 5.70
CA LEU A 200 -2.72 13.96 5.22
C LEU A 200 -2.35 14.90 6.38
N GLY A 201 -2.12 14.34 7.55
CA GLY A 201 -1.56 15.02 8.71
C GLY A 201 -1.22 14.03 9.82
N ALA A 202 -0.27 14.40 10.68
CA ALA A 202 0.09 13.61 11.86
C ALA A 202 0.53 14.51 13.02
N GLY A 203 0.51 13.98 14.25
CA GLY A 203 1.15 14.66 15.37
C GLY A 203 0.76 14.13 16.74
N ARG A 204 1.67 13.36 17.35
CA ARG A 204 1.82 13.28 18.80
C ARG A 204 3.27 13.60 19.20
N ASN A 205 3.81 14.74 18.78
CA ASN A 205 5.13 15.15 19.26
C ASN A 205 5.00 15.74 20.69
N PRO A 206 5.82 15.36 21.68
CA PRO A 206 5.82 15.99 23.01
C PRO A 206 5.87 17.53 23.02
N SER A 207 6.39 18.17 21.97
CA SER A 207 6.46 19.64 21.84
C SER A 207 5.28 20.29 21.10
N ASN A 208 4.47 19.52 20.36
CA ASN A 208 3.23 20.01 19.73
C ASN A 208 2.14 18.93 19.88
N PRO A 209 1.17 19.14 20.78
CA PRO A 209 0.13 18.14 21.02
C PRO A 209 -0.88 18.02 19.89
N ASN A 210 -0.85 18.93 18.90
CA ASN A 210 -1.83 18.97 17.81
C ASN A 210 -1.28 18.33 16.53
N PHE A 211 -2.16 17.70 15.77
CA PHE A 211 -1.85 17.19 14.44
C PHE A 211 -1.49 18.34 13.49
N SER A 212 -0.40 18.15 12.76
CA SER A 212 0.09 19.07 11.73
C SER A 212 -0.40 18.58 10.36
N ALA A 213 -0.74 19.51 9.48
CA ALA A 213 -1.11 19.22 8.11
C ALA A 213 0.11 18.83 7.27
N PHE A 214 -0.09 17.95 6.28
CA PHE A 214 0.90 17.60 5.27
C PHE A 214 0.60 18.25 3.93
N TYR A 215 1.63 18.31 3.08
CA TYR A 215 1.61 18.91 1.74
C TYR A 215 1.17 20.39 1.76
N VAL A 216 1.43 21.08 2.89
CA VAL A 216 1.16 22.51 3.02
C VAL A 216 2.43 23.30 2.71
N GLY A 217 2.31 24.27 1.82
CA GLY A 217 3.41 24.97 1.16
C GLY A 217 3.49 24.57 -0.32
N GLY A 218 4.32 25.26 -1.11
CA GLY A 218 4.61 24.83 -2.49
C GLY A 218 3.51 25.08 -3.54
N GLY A 219 2.24 25.26 -3.16
CA GLY A 219 1.14 25.61 -4.07
C GLY A 219 0.38 24.38 -4.56
N SER A 220 0.50 24.05 -5.84
CA SER A 220 -0.10 22.82 -6.41
C SER A 220 0.96 21.93 -7.04
N THR A 221 2.19 22.04 -6.53
CA THR A 221 3.35 21.27 -6.96
C THR A 221 3.64 20.07 -6.07
N ASP A 222 2.89 19.95 -4.98
CA ASP A 222 3.01 18.97 -3.92
C ASP A 222 1.63 18.65 -3.41
N TYR A 223 1.33 17.36 -3.28
CA TYR A 223 0.02 16.84 -2.87
C TYR A 223 0.07 15.31 -2.76
N ALA A 224 -0.83 14.75 -1.96
CA ALA A 224 -1.12 13.32 -2.02
C ALA A 224 -2.13 13.02 -3.14
N TYR A 225 -1.75 12.17 -4.09
CA TYR A 225 -2.64 11.58 -5.07
C TYR A 225 -3.20 10.25 -4.54
N ILE A 226 -4.47 10.26 -4.17
CA ILE A 226 -5.14 9.11 -3.54
C ILE A 226 -5.90 8.32 -4.60
N GLN A 227 -5.64 7.02 -4.63
CA GLN A 227 -6.26 6.07 -5.55
C GLN A 227 -6.98 4.94 -4.79
N ASN A 228 -8.00 4.36 -5.43
CA ASN A 228 -8.86 3.30 -4.85
C ASN A 228 -9.58 3.67 -3.55
N PHE A 229 -9.87 4.95 -3.35
CA PHE A 229 -10.66 5.39 -2.20
C PHE A 229 -12.12 4.91 -2.31
N THR A 230 -12.61 4.26 -1.25
CA THR A 230 -13.96 3.72 -1.11
C THR A 230 -14.75 4.55 -0.09
N PRO A 231 -15.64 5.47 -0.53
CA PRO A 231 -16.38 6.34 0.37
C PRO A 231 -17.21 5.56 1.40
N GLY A 232 -17.12 5.95 2.67
CA GLY A 232 -17.78 5.28 3.79
C GLY A 232 -17.07 4.05 4.34
N GLU A 233 -16.00 3.58 3.69
CA GLU A 233 -15.12 2.50 4.19
C GLU A 233 -13.72 3.04 4.50
N ASP A 234 -13.19 3.89 3.62
CA ASP A 234 -11.89 4.54 3.74
C ASP A 234 -12.02 5.93 4.36
N GLU A 235 -10.92 6.38 4.96
CA GLU A 235 -10.85 7.68 5.61
C GLU A 235 -9.60 8.45 5.19
N LEU A 236 -9.73 9.78 5.15
CA LEU A 236 -8.61 10.71 5.06
C LEU A 236 -8.42 11.33 6.43
N LEU A 237 -7.25 11.18 7.04
CA LEU A 237 -6.91 11.82 8.30
C LEU A 237 -6.22 13.16 8.01
N LEU A 238 -6.76 14.26 8.53
CA LEU A 238 -6.20 15.61 8.34
C LEU A 238 -5.86 16.26 9.69
N GLY A 239 -4.78 17.05 9.70
CA GLY A 239 -4.42 17.91 10.83
C GLY A 239 -5.07 19.29 10.75
N GLY A 240 -5.37 19.91 11.90
CA GLY A 240 -6.07 21.19 11.99
C GLY A 240 -7.58 21.05 12.21
N THR A 241 -8.37 21.98 11.65
CA THR A 241 -9.84 21.97 11.74
C THR A 241 -10.46 21.94 10.34
N PRO A 242 -11.68 21.41 10.17
CA PRO A 242 -12.35 21.35 8.87
C PRO A 242 -12.49 22.70 8.16
N GLU A 243 -12.66 23.80 8.90
CA GLU A 243 -12.79 25.16 8.33
C GLU A 243 -11.52 25.67 7.65
N GLY A 244 -10.37 25.05 7.96
CA GLY A 244 -9.09 25.35 7.31
C GLY A 244 -8.97 24.78 5.90
N TYR A 245 -9.90 23.93 5.48
CA TYR A 245 -9.83 23.20 4.23
C TYR A 245 -11.00 23.54 3.30
N GLN A 246 -10.72 23.60 2.00
CA GLN A 246 -11.73 23.71 0.96
C GLN A 246 -11.75 22.45 0.10
N VAL A 247 -12.95 21.91 -0.15
CA VAL A 247 -13.15 20.67 -0.90
C VAL A 247 -13.93 20.98 -2.17
N PHE A 248 -13.37 20.62 -3.33
CA PHE A 248 -13.98 20.86 -4.64
C PHE A 248 -14.03 19.57 -5.45
N ARG A 249 -15.18 19.31 -6.09
CA ARG A 249 -15.26 18.30 -7.14
C ARG A 249 -14.76 18.92 -8.44
N GLU A 250 -13.71 18.35 -9.00
CA GLU A 250 -13.09 18.87 -10.21
C GLU A 250 -12.40 17.79 -11.05
N THR A 251 -11.95 18.21 -12.24
CA THR A 251 -11.18 17.37 -13.15
C THR A 251 -9.77 17.93 -13.23
N LEU A 252 -8.78 17.18 -12.74
CA LEU A 252 -7.37 17.53 -12.86
C LEU A 252 -6.73 16.78 -14.03
N ASN A 253 -5.60 17.28 -14.53
CA ASN A 253 -4.86 16.63 -15.61
C ASN A 253 -3.55 16.05 -15.07
N PHE A 254 -3.44 14.73 -15.08
CA PHE A 254 -2.22 14.02 -14.69
C PHE A 254 -1.58 13.42 -15.93
N ALA A 255 -0.35 13.82 -16.26
CA ALA A 255 0.37 13.39 -17.46
C ALA A 255 -0.44 13.52 -18.78
N GLY A 256 -1.31 14.54 -18.87
CA GLY A 256 -2.18 14.77 -20.03
C GLY A 256 -3.45 13.92 -20.06
N ILE A 257 -3.72 13.15 -19.00
CA ILE A 257 -4.94 12.38 -18.81
C ILE A 257 -5.87 13.16 -17.87
N PRO A 258 -7.10 13.52 -18.30
CA PRO A 258 -8.08 14.13 -17.42
C PRO A 258 -8.63 13.08 -16.46
N VAL A 259 -8.55 13.37 -15.17
CA VAL A 259 -9.02 12.50 -14.08
C VAL A 259 -10.03 13.28 -13.25
N ASN A 260 -11.21 12.68 -13.05
CA ASN A 260 -12.25 13.26 -12.19
C ASN A 260 -12.02 12.85 -10.75
N GLY A 261 -12.32 13.75 -9.82
CA GLY A 261 -12.22 13.42 -8.41
C GLY A 261 -12.58 14.59 -7.51
N VAL A 262 -12.07 14.54 -6.29
CA VAL A 262 -12.21 15.59 -5.29
C VAL A 262 -10.85 16.11 -4.90
N SER A 263 -10.66 17.42 -5.03
CA SER A 263 -9.48 18.12 -4.55
C SER A 263 -9.73 18.72 -3.17
N ILE A 264 -8.71 18.67 -2.34
CA ILE A 264 -8.68 19.25 -1.00
C ILE A 264 -7.58 20.31 -0.98
N TYR A 265 -7.95 21.53 -0.58
CA TYR A 265 -7.05 22.68 -0.54
C TYR A 265 -6.93 23.25 0.87
N THR A 266 -5.80 23.91 1.15
CA THR A 266 -5.68 24.92 2.22
C THR A 266 -5.40 26.28 1.58
N GLY A 267 -6.37 27.20 1.62
CA GLY A 267 -6.25 28.46 0.88
C GLY A 267 -6.20 28.24 -0.64
N ASN A 268 -5.02 28.41 -1.25
CA ASN A 268 -4.77 28.18 -2.69
C ASN A 268 -3.83 26.99 -2.94
N ASP A 269 -3.60 26.19 -1.91
CA ASP A 269 -2.59 25.14 -1.83
C ASP A 269 -3.27 23.78 -1.93
N LEU A 270 -2.95 22.98 -2.95
CA LEU A 270 -3.57 21.67 -3.13
C LEU A 270 -2.86 20.68 -2.21
N VAL A 271 -3.55 20.07 -1.25
CA VAL A 271 -2.91 19.08 -0.35
C VAL A 271 -3.18 17.64 -0.74
N ALA A 272 -4.32 17.40 -1.40
CA ALA A 272 -4.68 16.07 -1.85
C ALA A 272 -5.67 16.10 -3.01
N PHE A 273 -5.58 15.08 -3.86
CA PHE A 273 -6.57 14.76 -4.87
C PHE A 273 -7.02 13.31 -4.74
N VAL A 274 -8.33 13.10 -4.56
CA VAL A 274 -8.96 11.79 -4.41
C VAL A 274 -9.57 11.36 -5.74
N GLU A 275 -8.95 10.40 -6.40
CA GLU A 275 -9.40 9.90 -7.70
C GLU A 275 -10.79 9.27 -7.61
N GLY A 276 -11.67 9.63 -8.55
CA GLY A 276 -12.96 8.98 -8.75
C GLY A 276 -14.00 9.27 -7.68
N ALA A 277 -13.63 9.92 -6.57
CA ALA A 277 -14.56 10.34 -5.55
C ALA A 277 -15.52 11.42 -6.09
N ASP A 278 -16.79 11.34 -5.69
CA ASP A 278 -17.78 12.38 -5.99
C ASP A 278 -17.87 13.44 -4.88
N SER A 279 -17.61 13.03 -3.64
CA SER A 279 -17.50 13.90 -2.47
C SER A 279 -16.75 13.18 -1.36
N VAL A 280 -16.09 13.94 -0.50
CA VAL A 280 -15.65 13.49 0.83
C VAL A 280 -16.23 14.45 1.87
N ARG A 281 -16.60 13.95 3.04
CA ARG A 281 -17.28 14.73 4.09
C ARG A 281 -16.69 14.41 5.44
N VAL A 282 -16.75 15.38 6.36
CA VAL A 282 -16.32 15.18 7.75
C VAL A 282 -17.09 14.01 8.36
N SER A 283 -16.39 12.94 8.72
CA SER A 283 -16.93 11.76 9.40
C SER A 283 -16.71 11.86 10.92
N PHE A 284 -15.60 12.45 11.35
CA PHE A 284 -15.22 12.62 12.75
C PHE A 284 -14.32 13.86 12.94
N GLU A 285 -14.36 14.46 14.12
CA GLU A 285 -13.48 15.57 14.51
C GLU A 285 -13.07 15.42 15.98
N ASP A 286 -11.79 15.63 16.27
CA ASP A 286 -11.26 15.80 17.63
C ASP A 286 -10.52 17.16 17.73
N PRO A 287 -11.23 18.22 18.13
CA PRO A 287 -10.64 19.56 18.26
C PRO A 287 -9.56 19.64 19.33
N ALA A 288 -9.54 18.72 20.31
CA ALA A 288 -8.54 18.73 21.38
C ALA A 288 -7.18 18.22 20.88
N GLN A 289 -7.18 17.34 19.88
CA GLN A 289 -5.98 16.88 19.17
C GLN A 289 -5.73 17.67 17.88
N GLY A 290 -6.67 18.54 17.48
CA GLY A 290 -6.60 19.29 16.24
C GLY A 290 -6.52 18.36 15.03
N LEU A 291 -7.40 17.36 14.97
CA LEU A 291 -7.51 16.44 13.83
C LEU A 291 -8.98 16.22 13.45
N PHE A 292 -9.20 15.80 12.21
CA PHE A 292 -10.50 15.34 11.73
C PHE A 292 -10.33 14.33 10.61
N PHE A 293 -11.40 13.60 10.31
CA PHE A 293 -11.44 12.62 9.23
C PHE A 293 -12.46 13.03 8.16
N LEU A 294 -12.14 12.74 6.90
CA LEU A 294 -13.08 12.79 5.78
C LEU A 294 -13.36 11.37 5.27
N SER A 295 -14.60 11.08 4.93
CA SER A 295 -15.04 9.83 4.27
C SER A 295 -16.05 10.10 3.15
#